data_AF-A0A9X7B6R8-F1
#
_entry.id   AF-A0A9X7B6R8-F1
#
_cell.length_a   1.000
_cell.length_b   1.000
_cell.length_c   1.000
_cell.angle_alpha   90.00
_cell.angle_beta   90.00
_cell.angle_gamma   90.00
#
_symmetry.space_group_name_H-M   'P 1'
#
loop_
_entity.id
_entity.type
_entity.pdbx_description
1 polymer ?
#
loop_
_entity_poly.entity_id
_entity_poly.type
_entity_poly.pdbx_seq_one_letter_code
_entity_poly.pdbx_strand_id
1 'polypeptide(L)'
;GYRYYMSWLGRWLNPDPAGTVDGLNLYRMVRNNPINLIDPDGNAPQDSKDIVGNFKKGDLIYGLSHPRIPYLEDVYLSLQDDTQMIGSATVNDYNNTIAEVIMRTKANSRFYGIKNSIGLARSIKVPDTKTLNKMIHSHYLRKLPWWKDYFKAGEKNVKFHIPSIYKEVAENYGKDFYHQYADASGYVTPKLLWKRGSKLTLEMAASNKNTQRHFVLDGLDIEHVVNKTKGMGNSTGLGESVTASELRYVYRNYDKLKGRILFYRNKEKLDKAPWEENPSLWAKYQPTNRPIKKPGEGNCLGCLLMRRR
;
A
#
# COMPACT_ATOMS: atom_id res chain seq x y z
N GLY A 1 -2.25 35.85 4.14
CA GLY A 1 -2.17 35.65 2.68
C GLY A 1 -2.47 36.96 1.97
N TYR A 2 -2.40 36.94 0.64
CA TYR A 2 -2.60 38.07 -0.26
C TYR A 2 -4.08 38.38 -0.57
N ARG A 3 -4.97 37.39 -0.43
CA ARG A 3 -6.41 37.52 -0.71
C ARG A 3 -7.27 36.97 0.42
N TYR A 4 -8.51 37.46 0.49
CA TYR A 4 -9.55 36.95 1.39
C TYR A 4 -10.55 36.11 0.60
N TYR A 5 -10.86 34.91 1.08
CA TYR A 5 -11.77 33.98 0.39
C TYR A 5 -13.19 34.06 0.96
N MET A 6 -14.20 34.15 0.09
CA MET A 6 -15.61 34.12 0.47
C MET A 6 -16.16 32.71 0.25
N SER A 7 -16.12 31.87 1.29
CA SER A 7 -16.49 30.46 1.20
C SER A 7 -17.92 30.22 0.72
N TRP A 8 -18.86 31.11 1.07
CA TRP A 8 -20.26 31.00 0.64
C TRP A 8 -20.49 31.37 -0.84
N LEU A 9 -19.53 32.05 -1.48
CA LEU A 9 -19.59 32.40 -2.91
C LEU A 9 -18.66 31.55 -3.77
N GLY A 10 -17.71 30.82 -3.18
CA GLY A 10 -16.74 30.04 -3.93
C GLY A 10 -15.72 30.89 -4.68
N ARG A 11 -15.44 32.13 -4.25
CA ARG A 11 -14.59 33.11 -4.97
C ARG A 11 -13.71 33.93 -4.04
N TRP A 12 -12.65 34.50 -4.58
CA TRP A 12 -11.84 35.51 -3.88
C TRP A 12 -12.62 36.82 -3.78
N LEU A 13 -12.47 37.52 -2.64
CA LEU A 13 -13.00 38.86 -2.42
C LEU A 13 -12.25 39.91 -3.25
N ASN A 14 -10.93 39.76 -3.36
CA ASN A 14 -10.04 40.70 -4.01
C ASN A 14 -9.44 40.07 -5.28
N PRO A 15 -9.14 40.86 -6.33
CA PRO A 15 -8.55 40.34 -7.57
C PRO A 15 -7.15 39.76 -7.33
N ASP A 16 -6.74 38.83 -8.19
CA ASP A 16 -5.41 38.21 -8.17
C ASP A 16 -4.28 39.26 -8.26
N PRO A 17 -3.37 39.35 -7.25
CA PRO A 17 -2.25 40.28 -7.28
C PRO A 17 -1.28 40.03 -8.44
N ALA A 18 -1.20 38.79 -8.93
CA ALA A 18 -0.37 38.42 -10.07
C ALA A 18 -1.02 38.79 -11.42
N GLY A 19 -2.22 39.36 -11.42
CA GLY A 19 -2.95 39.71 -12.63
C GLY A 19 -3.40 38.48 -13.42
N THR A 20 -3.25 38.50 -14.74
CA THR A 20 -3.80 37.46 -15.63
C THR A 20 -2.96 36.17 -15.68
N VAL A 21 -1.98 36.00 -14.79
CA VAL A 21 -1.06 34.84 -14.76
C VAL A 21 -1.80 33.52 -14.57
N ASP A 22 -2.75 33.43 -13.64
CA ASP A 22 -3.55 32.21 -13.45
C ASP A 22 -4.75 32.11 -14.43
N GLY A 23 -5.10 33.21 -15.10
CA GLY A 23 -6.14 33.28 -16.12
C GLY A 23 -6.86 34.63 -16.12
N LEU A 24 -7.80 34.80 -17.06
CA LEU A 24 -8.51 36.07 -17.25
C LEU A 24 -9.49 36.41 -16.10
N ASN A 25 -9.90 35.41 -15.31
CA ASN A 25 -10.83 35.62 -14.20
C ASN A 25 -10.08 35.79 -12.87
N LEU A 26 -9.79 37.04 -12.51
CA LEU A 26 -8.98 37.41 -11.35
C LEU A 26 -9.59 37.06 -9.97
N TYR A 27 -10.88 36.70 -9.93
CA TYR A 27 -11.60 36.37 -8.69
C TYR A 27 -11.89 34.87 -8.57
N ARG A 28 -11.44 34.07 -9.54
CA ARG A 28 -11.68 32.64 -9.59
C ARG A 28 -10.89 31.92 -8.48
N MET A 29 -11.57 31.13 -7.67
CA MET A 29 -10.92 30.30 -6.66
C MET A 29 -10.32 29.07 -7.33
N VAL A 30 -9.01 28.83 -7.15
CA VAL A 30 -8.28 27.59 -7.52
C VAL A 30 -8.72 26.91 -8.83
N ARG A 31 -8.85 27.69 -9.91
CA ARG A 31 -9.31 27.21 -11.23
C ARG A 31 -10.66 26.47 -11.23
N ASN A 32 -11.53 26.78 -10.26
CA ASN A 32 -12.77 26.06 -9.96
C ASN A 32 -12.56 24.56 -9.66
N ASN A 33 -11.39 24.18 -9.16
CA ASN A 33 -11.05 22.80 -8.78
C ASN A 33 -10.54 22.69 -7.32
N PRO A 34 -11.35 23.08 -6.32
CA PRO A 34 -10.93 23.13 -4.91
C PRO A 34 -10.71 21.76 -4.27
N ILE A 35 -11.04 20.68 -4.98
CA ILE A 35 -10.77 19.31 -4.55
C ILE A 35 -9.31 18.95 -4.79
N ASN A 36 -8.74 19.37 -5.92
CA ASN A 36 -7.39 18.99 -6.32
C ASN A 36 -6.37 20.12 -6.15
N LEU A 37 -6.84 21.36 -6.03
CA LEU A 37 -5.99 22.55 -5.96
C LEU A 37 -6.28 23.31 -4.67
N ILE A 38 -5.21 23.76 -4.02
CA ILE A 38 -5.23 24.67 -2.88
C ILE A 38 -4.53 25.97 -3.28
N ASP A 39 -4.85 27.08 -2.65
CA ASP A 39 -4.10 28.33 -2.82
C ASP A 39 -3.67 28.79 -1.42
N PRO A 40 -2.50 28.33 -0.93
CA PRO A 40 -2.13 28.42 0.48
C PRO A 40 -2.00 29.85 1.00
N ASP A 41 -1.59 30.78 0.14
CA ASP A 41 -1.37 32.17 0.47
C ASP A 41 -2.29 33.13 -0.30
N GLY A 42 -3.14 32.63 -1.20
CA GLY A 42 -4.01 33.46 -2.03
C GLY A 42 -3.26 34.14 -3.17
N ASN A 43 -2.20 33.54 -3.71
CA ASN A 43 -1.43 34.09 -4.82
C ASN A 43 -1.48 33.18 -6.06
N ALA A 44 -1.46 31.86 -5.88
CA ALA A 44 -1.50 30.94 -7.00
C ALA A 44 -2.06 29.58 -6.58
N PRO A 45 -2.91 28.95 -7.41
CA PRO A 45 -3.32 27.57 -7.21
C PRO A 45 -2.12 26.64 -7.29
N GLN A 46 -1.99 25.79 -6.30
CA GLN A 46 -1.01 24.71 -6.18
C GLN A 46 -1.77 23.38 -6.14
N ASP A 47 -1.14 22.31 -6.62
CA ASP A 47 -1.67 20.96 -6.41
C ASP A 47 -1.81 20.69 -4.92
N SER A 48 -2.92 20.08 -4.51
CA SER A 48 -3.11 19.71 -3.12
C SER A 48 -1.98 18.80 -2.68
N LYS A 49 -1.41 19.13 -1.52
CA LYS A 49 -0.44 18.27 -0.84
C LYS A 49 -1.11 17.16 -0.04
N ASP A 50 -2.44 17.09 0.00
CA ASP A 50 -3.12 15.97 0.64
C ASP A 50 -3.11 14.70 -0.24
N ILE A 51 -3.74 13.64 0.26
CA ILE A 51 -3.83 12.40 -0.50
C ILE A 51 -4.75 12.50 -1.70
N VAL A 52 -5.82 13.29 -1.64
CA VAL A 52 -6.85 13.40 -2.69
C VAL A 52 -6.24 13.94 -3.97
N GLY A 53 -5.52 15.07 -3.90
CA GLY A 53 -4.90 15.66 -5.09
C GLY A 53 -3.77 14.81 -5.70
N ASN A 54 -3.19 13.89 -4.93
CA ASN A 54 -2.11 13.03 -5.39
C ASN A 54 -2.58 11.63 -5.83
N PHE A 55 -3.78 11.19 -5.41
CA PHE A 55 -4.27 9.83 -5.65
C PHE A 55 -4.85 9.69 -7.05
N LYS A 56 -4.47 8.63 -7.76
CA LYS A 56 -4.99 8.31 -9.10
C LYS A 56 -5.66 6.95 -9.11
N LYS A 57 -6.57 6.75 -10.07
CA LYS A 57 -7.25 5.46 -10.25
C LYS A 57 -6.23 4.32 -10.39
N GLY A 58 -6.34 3.35 -9.50
CA GLY A 58 -5.45 2.19 -9.45
C GLY A 58 -4.22 2.36 -8.55
N ASP A 59 -4.07 3.51 -7.89
CA ASP A 59 -3.12 3.65 -6.79
C ASP A 59 -3.59 2.87 -5.55
N LEU A 60 -2.67 2.61 -4.64
CA LEU A 60 -2.94 1.85 -3.42
C LEU A 60 -2.45 2.59 -2.19
N ILE A 61 -3.27 2.58 -1.15
CA ILE A 61 -3.03 3.18 0.16
C ILE A 61 -2.55 2.09 1.13
N TYR A 62 -1.43 2.39 1.78
CA TYR A 62 -0.75 1.59 2.79
C TYR A 62 -0.83 2.33 4.11
N GLY A 63 -0.84 1.60 5.21
CA GLY A 63 -1.00 2.19 6.54
C GLY A 63 -1.62 1.21 7.52
N LEU A 64 -1.50 1.52 8.80
CA LEU A 64 -2.23 0.81 9.86
C LEU A 64 -3.73 0.92 9.62
N SER A 65 -4.48 -0.13 9.97
CA SER A 65 -5.90 -0.27 9.59
C SER A 65 -6.78 0.89 10.06
N HIS A 66 -6.64 1.37 11.30
CA HIS A 66 -7.45 2.48 11.81
C HIS A 66 -6.94 3.84 11.32
N PRO A 67 -5.64 4.20 11.45
CA PRO A 67 -5.14 5.50 11.01
C PRO A 67 -5.31 5.79 9.50
N ARG A 68 -5.39 4.76 8.65
CA ARG A 68 -5.62 4.96 7.21
C ARG A 68 -7.08 5.21 6.83
N ILE A 69 -8.06 4.91 7.70
CA ILE A 69 -9.50 5.03 7.36
C ILE A 69 -9.85 6.45 6.90
N PRO A 70 -9.46 7.52 7.62
CA PRO A 70 -9.77 8.87 7.16
C PRO A 70 -9.22 9.19 5.77
N TYR A 71 -8.05 8.67 5.40
CA TYR A 71 -7.46 8.90 4.08
C TYR A 71 -8.23 8.16 2.98
N LEU A 72 -8.68 6.94 3.28
CA LEU A 72 -9.54 6.18 2.38
C LEU A 72 -10.88 6.90 2.19
N GLU A 73 -11.49 7.40 3.27
CA GLU A 73 -12.75 8.16 3.21
C GLU A 73 -12.62 9.40 2.32
N ASP A 74 -11.58 10.21 2.47
CA ASP A 74 -11.37 11.39 1.62
C ASP A 74 -11.28 11.01 0.14
N VAL A 75 -10.47 9.98 -0.18
CA VAL A 75 -10.32 9.49 -1.56
C VAL A 75 -11.63 8.90 -2.08
N TYR A 76 -12.38 8.18 -1.25
CA TYR A 76 -13.66 7.61 -1.67
C TYR A 76 -14.69 8.71 -1.93
N LEU A 77 -14.78 9.72 -1.06
CA LEU A 77 -15.68 10.87 -1.19
C LEU A 77 -15.35 11.71 -2.42
N SER A 78 -14.07 12.00 -2.67
CA SER A 78 -13.65 12.81 -3.83
C SER A 78 -13.93 12.13 -5.18
N LEU A 79 -14.09 10.80 -5.18
CA LEU A 79 -14.36 10.00 -6.36
C LEU A 79 -15.86 9.66 -6.54
N GLN A 80 -16.76 10.15 -5.66
CA GLN A 80 -18.19 9.79 -5.71
C GLN A 80 -18.91 10.25 -6.98
N ASP A 81 -18.44 11.30 -7.68
CA ASP A 81 -19.00 11.68 -8.99
C ASP A 81 -18.68 10.64 -10.09
N ASP A 82 -17.63 9.85 -9.91
CA ASP A 82 -17.22 8.75 -10.78
C ASP A 82 -17.88 7.42 -10.32
N THR A 83 -19.22 7.45 -10.17
CA THR A 83 -20.08 6.35 -9.66
C THR A 83 -19.91 4.99 -10.36
N GLN A 84 -19.07 4.89 -11.39
CA GLN A 84 -18.62 3.65 -12.01
C GLN A 84 -17.12 3.37 -11.75
N MET A 85 -16.86 2.83 -10.56
CA MET A 85 -15.63 2.16 -10.12
C MET A 85 -14.48 3.03 -9.66
N ILE A 86 -14.52 3.25 -8.37
CA ILE A 86 -13.31 3.28 -7.56
C ILE A 86 -12.76 1.85 -7.58
N GLY A 87 -11.67 1.65 -8.32
CA GLY A 87 -10.86 0.45 -8.16
C GLY A 87 -10.42 0.35 -6.70
N SER A 88 -10.20 -0.87 -6.20
CA SER A 88 -9.65 -1.12 -4.89
C SER A 88 -8.46 -0.18 -4.60
N ALA A 89 -8.59 0.60 -3.54
CA ALA A 89 -7.53 1.48 -3.03
C ALA A 89 -6.65 0.74 -2.01
N THR A 90 -6.89 -0.54 -1.72
CA THR A 90 -6.14 -1.29 -0.71
C THR A 90 -5.68 -2.63 -1.23
N VAL A 91 -4.46 -3.06 -0.88
CA VAL A 91 -4.00 -4.41 -1.24
C VAL A 91 -4.83 -5.52 -0.59
N ASN A 92 -5.60 -5.20 0.45
CA ASN A 92 -6.48 -6.17 1.10
C ASN A 92 -7.52 -6.70 0.13
N ASP A 93 -8.03 -5.90 -0.80
CA ASP A 93 -9.05 -6.37 -1.74
C ASP A 93 -8.48 -7.40 -2.72
N TYR A 94 -7.25 -7.22 -3.21
CA TYR A 94 -6.58 -8.23 -4.04
C TYR A 94 -6.44 -9.57 -3.29
N ASN A 95 -5.93 -9.51 -2.06
CA ASN A 95 -5.72 -10.71 -1.24
C ASN A 95 -7.03 -11.40 -0.86
N ASN A 96 -8.06 -10.61 -0.50
CA ASN A 96 -9.36 -11.13 -0.11
C ASN A 96 -10.09 -11.74 -1.31
N THR A 97 -10.00 -11.12 -2.51
CA THR A 97 -10.53 -11.70 -3.75
C THR A 97 -9.81 -13.00 -4.12
N ILE A 98 -8.49 -13.08 -3.91
CA ILE A 98 -7.75 -14.34 -4.12
C ILE A 98 -8.26 -15.43 -3.17
N ALA A 99 -8.43 -15.11 -1.88
CA ALA A 99 -8.97 -16.05 -0.90
C ALA A 99 -10.40 -16.49 -1.26
N GLU A 100 -11.26 -15.54 -1.63
CA GLU A 100 -12.62 -15.82 -2.10
C GLU A 100 -12.64 -16.78 -3.29
N VAL A 101 -11.84 -16.51 -4.33
CA VAL A 101 -11.75 -17.37 -5.53
C VAL A 101 -11.30 -18.80 -5.16
N ILE A 102 -10.34 -18.94 -4.25
CA ILE A 102 -9.87 -20.25 -3.77
C ILE A 102 -10.96 -20.98 -2.99
N MET A 103 -11.62 -20.28 -2.06
CA MET A 103 -12.59 -20.87 -1.14
C MET A 103 -13.92 -21.20 -1.83
N ARG A 104 -14.27 -20.50 -2.91
CA ARG A 104 -15.45 -20.78 -3.75
C ARG A 104 -15.31 -22.01 -4.64
N THR A 105 -14.12 -22.61 -4.76
CA THR A 105 -13.98 -23.87 -5.48
C THR A 105 -14.81 -24.97 -4.81
N LYS A 106 -15.35 -25.92 -5.60
CA LYS A 106 -16.09 -27.08 -5.07
C LYS A 106 -15.30 -27.87 -4.01
N ALA A 107 -13.96 -27.88 -4.13
CA ALA A 107 -13.09 -28.56 -3.18
C ALA A 107 -13.02 -27.90 -1.80
N ASN A 108 -13.28 -26.59 -1.72
CA ASN A 108 -13.11 -25.79 -0.50
C ASN A 108 -14.41 -25.19 0.03
N SER A 109 -15.52 -25.25 -0.71
CA SER A 109 -16.80 -24.66 -0.31
C SER A 109 -17.34 -25.20 1.03
N ARG A 110 -16.92 -26.38 1.46
CA ARG A 110 -17.28 -26.93 2.79
C ARG A 110 -16.61 -26.23 3.97
N PHE A 111 -15.62 -25.36 3.72
CA PHE A 111 -14.82 -24.72 4.76
C PHE A 111 -15.32 -23.32 5.14
N TYR A 112 -16.45 -22.86 4.59
CA TYR A 112 -17.08 -21.61 4.99
C TYR A 112 -17.39 -21.59 6.49
N GLY A 113 -17.00 -20.51 7.16
CA GLY A 113 -17.23 -20.33 8.59
C GLY A 113 -16.48 -21.30 9.52
N ILE A 114 -15.63 -22.20 8.99
CA ILE A 114 -14.85 -23.10 9.83
C ILE A 114 -13.76 -22.32 10.56
N LYS A 115 -13.67 -22.55 11.87
CA LYS A 115 -12.66 -21.92 12.74
C LYS A 115 -11.25 -22.40 12.38
N ASN A 116 -10.31 -21.46 12.53
CA ASN A 116 -8.88 -21.65 12.29
C ASN A 116 -8.33 -22.90 13.01
N SER A 117 -7.82 -23.88 12.26
CA SER A 117 -7.23 -25.13 12.78
C SER A 117 -6.17 -25.71 11.83
N ILE A 118 -5.28 -26.57 12.35
CA ILE A 118 -4.27 -27.25 11.54
C ILE A 118 -4.89 -28.20 10.49
N GLY A 119 -6.03 -28.83 10.81
CA GLY A 119 -6.76 -29.68 9.89
C GLY A 119 -7.28 -28.91 8.69
N LEU A 120 -7.86 -27.72 8.93
CA LEU A 120 -8.26 -26.78 7.88
C LEU A 120 -7.07 -26.36 7.02
N ALA A 121 -5.97 -25.93 7.66
CA ALA A 121 -4.77 -25.46 6.96
C ALA A 121 -4.24 -26.46 5.93
N ARG A 122 -4.20 -27.75 6.29
CA ARG A 122 -3.73 -28.84 5.42
C ARG A 122 -4.73 -29.28 4.36
N SER A 123 -6.01 -28.93 4.54
CA SER A 123 -7.10 -29.44 3.69
C SER A 123 -7.47 -28.53 2.52
N ILE A 124 -7.11 -27.24 2.59
CA ILE A 124 -7.41 -26.28 1.52
C ILE A 124 -6.66 -26.67 0.24
N LYS A 125 -7.40 -26.80 -0.87
CA LYS A 125 -6.85 -27.07 -2.20
C LYS A 125 -6.67 -25.77 -2.96
N VAL A 126 -5.43 -25.45 -3.32
CA VAL A 126 -5.09 -24.19 -4.00
C VAL A 126 -4.72 -24.47 -5.45
N PRO A 127 -5.46 -23.93 -6.43
CA PRO A 127 -5.08 -24.01 -7.84
C PRO A 127 -3.72 -23.33 -8.08
N ASP A 128 -3.01 -23.72 -9.15
CA ASP A 128 -1.76 -23.07 -9.52
C ASP A 128 -1.97 -21.58 -9.88
N THR A 129 -0.88 -20.81 -9.86
CA THR A 129 -0.88 -19.36 -10.11
C THR A 129 -1.52 -18.97 -11.45
N LYS A 130 -1.29 -19.76 -12.52
CA LYS A 130 -1.83 -19.47 -13.85
C LYS A 130 -3.33 -19.71 -13.91
N THR A 131 -3.79 -20.78 -13.26
CA THR A 131 -5.22 -21.10 -13.12
C THR A 131 -5.92 -20.03 -12.28
N LEU A 132 -5.38 -19.65 -11.13
CA LEU A 132 -5.95 -18.59 -10.29
C LEU A 132 -6.13 -17.26 -11.01
N ASN A 133 -5.13 -16.84 -11.81
CA ASN A 133 -5.22 -15.60 -12.60
C ASN A 133 -6.43 -15.60 -13.55
N LYS A 134 -6.82 -16.78 -14.07
CA LYS A 134 -7.94 -16.95 -15.02
C LYS A 134 -9.30 -17.13 -14.34
N MET A 135 -9.35 -17.46 -13.05
CA MET A 135 -10.60 -17.76 -12.34
C MET A 135 -11.37 -16.51 -11.88
N ILE A 136 -10.81 -15.30 -12.05
CA ILE A 136 -11.47 -14.06 -11.66
C ILE A 136 -12.64 -13.74 -12.60
N HIS A 137 -13.78 -13.37 -12.02
CA HIS A 137 -14.94 -12.92 -12.80
C HIS A 137 -14.77 -11.47 -13.27
N SER A 138 -15.39 -11.14 -14.41
CA SER A 138 -15.28 -9.82 -15.06
C SER A 138 -15.64 -8.64 -14.16
N HIS A 139 -16.61 -8.81 -13.25
CA HIS A 139 -17.03 -7.76 -12.33
C HIS A 139 -15.94 -7.38 -11.30
N TYR A 140 -15.05 -8.30 -10.91
CA TYR A 140 -13.90 -7.98 -10.06
C TYR A 140 -12.78 -7.28 -10.83
N LEU A 141 -12.58 -7.58 -12.12
CA LEU A 141 -11.55 -6.94 -12.94
C LEU A 141 -11.77 -5.43 -13.04
N ARG A 142 -13.03 -4.98 -13.04
CA ARG A 142 -13.37 -3.55 -13.00
C ARG A 142 -12.90 -2.91 -11.67
N LYS A 143 -12.94 -3.65 -10.55
CA LYS A 143 -12.47 -3.22 -9.21
C LYS A 143 -10.95 -3.39 -9.03
N LEU A 144 -10.35 -4.36 -9.70
CA LEU A 144 -8.95 -4.74 -9.52
C LEU A 144 -8.20 -4.54 -10.85
N PRO A 145 -7.97 -3.28 -11.28
CA PRO A 145 -7.48 -2.97 -12.62
C PRO A 145 -6.09 -3.57 -12.91
N TRP A 146 -5.31 -3.88 -11.86
CA TRP A 146 -3.95 -4.42 -11.97
C TRP A 146 -3.87 -5.91 -11.65
N TRP A 147 -4.98 -6.64 -11.72
CA TRP A 147 -5.01 -8.08 -11.40
C TRP A 147 -3.95 -8.87 -12.18
N LYS A 148 -3.86 -8.66 -13.49
CA LYS A 148 -2.85 -9.36 -14.32
C LYS A 148 -1.42 -9.00 -13.91
N ASP A 149 -1.16 -7.73 -13.61
CA ASP A 149 0.16 -7.26 -13.18
C ASP A 149 0.53 -7.80 -11.79
N TYR A 150 -0.44 -7.96 -10.89
CA TYR A 150 -0.25 -8.57 -9.58
C TYR A 150 0.29 -10.00 -9.73
N PHE A 151 -0.33 -10.82 -10.58
CA PHE A 151 0.13 -12.18 -10.85
C PHE A 151 1.49 -12.19 -11.57
N LYS A 152 1.66 -11.34 -12.58
CA LYS A 152 2.92 -11.21 -13.35
C LYS A 152 4.11 -10.81 -12.46
N ALA A 153 3.91 -9.88 -11.52
CA ALA A 153 4.95 -9.48 -10.59
C ALA A 153 5.40 -10.64 -9.66
N GLY A 154 4.52 -11.62 -9.44
CA GLY A 154 4.77 -12.77 -8.57
C GLY A 154 5.58 -13.87 -9.24
N GLU A 155 5.56 -13.98 -10.57
CA GLU A 155 6.22 -15.04 -11.35
C GLU A 155 7.73 -15.12 -11.11
N LYS A 156 8.37 -13.98 -10.79
CA LYS A 156 9.83 -13.90 -10.61
C LYS A 156 10.31 -14.42 -9.26
N ASN A 157 9.41 -14.69 -8.30
CA ASN A 157 9.80 -15.09 -6.96
C ASN A 157 8.76 -16.00 -6.32
N VAL A 158 9.15 -17.26 -6.12
CA VAL A 158 8.32 -18.31 -5.49
C VAL A 158 7.73 -17.90 -4.13
N LYS A 159 8.37 -16.98 -3.39
CA LYS A 159 7.81 -16.48 -2.12
C LYS A 159 6.46 -15.79 -2.29
N PHE A 160 6.17 -15.24 -3.47
CA PHE A 160 4.91 -14.59 -3.80
C PHE A 160 3.90 -15.52 -4.49
N HIS A 161 4.29 -16.76 -4.81
CA HIS A 161 3.35 -17.72 -5.39
C HIS A 161 2.29 -18.10 -4.36
N ILE A 162 1.03 -17.85 -4.69
CA ILE A 162 -0.11 -18.11 -3.80
C ILE A 162 -0.13 -19.56 -3.29
N PRO A 163 0.06 -20.60 -4.13
CA PRO A 163 0.11 -21.99 -3.63
C PRO A 163 1.22 -22.22 -2.61
N SER A 164 2.38 -21.60 -2.81
CA SER A 164 3.53 -21.73 -1.92
C SER A 164 3.28 -21.05 -0.57
N ILE A 165 2.53 -19.92 -0.55
CA ILE A 165 2.11 -19.26 0.68
C ILE A 165 1.19 -20.16 1.50
N TYR A 166 0.16 -20.76 0.88
CA TYR A 166 -0.76 -21.66 1.58
C TYR A 166 -0.04 -22.91 2.09
N LYS A 167 0.84 -23.50 1.27
CA LYS A 167 1.67 -24.64 1.66
C LYS A 167 2.54 -24.31 2.88
N GLU A 168 3.23 -23.17 2.86
CA GLU A 168 4.09 -22.73 3.97
C GLU A 168 3.29 -22.55 5.27
N VAL A 169 2.09 -21.96 5.19
CA VAL A 169 1.18 -21.79 6.33
C VAL A 169 0.72 -23.14 6.88
N ALA A 170 0.42 -24.12 6.02
CA ALA A 170 0.01 -25.45 6.45
C ALA A 170 1.16 -26.24 7.11
N GLU A 171 2.39 -26.11 6.60
CA GLU A 171 3.57 -26.78 7.13
C GLU A 171 4.05 -26.18 8.47
N ASN A 172 3.89 -24.87 8.64
CA ASN A 172 4.35 -24.13 9.82
C ASN A 172 3.18 -23.63 10.68
N TYR A 173 2.02 -24.27 10.60
CA TYR A 173 0.81 -23.82 11.27
C TYR A 173 1.04 -23.57 12.77
N GLY A 174 0.62 -22.41 13.27
CA GLY A 174 0.75 -22.02 14.67
C GLY A 174 2.15 -21.56 15.10
N LYS A 175 3.16 -21.61 14.22
CA LYS A 175 4.55 -21.22 14.53
C LYS A 175 4.69 -19.75 14.93
N ASP A 176 3.93 -18.86 14.29
CA ASP A 176 3.88 -17.44 14.61
C ASP A 176 2.53 -16.84 14.20
N PHE A 177 2.36 -15.53 14.40
CA PHE A 177 1.14 -14.79 14.06
C PHE A 177 0.70 -14.96 12.59
N TYR A 178 1.65 -15.11 11.66
CA TYR A 178 1.38 -15.15 10.22
C TYR A 178 1.09 -16.55 9.70
N HIS A 179 1.54 -17.60 10.38
CA HIS A 179 1.23 -18.99 10.05
C HIS A 179 -0.10 -19.44 10.69
N GLN A 180 -1.11 -18.60 10.53
CA GLN A 180 -2.47 -18.79 11.02
C GLN A 180 -3.45 -18.26 9.98
N TYR A 181 -4.71 -18.65 10.10
CA TYR A 181 -5.79 -18.11 9.29
C TYR A 181 -6.58 -17.05 10.05
N ALA A 182 -7.25 -16.19 9.30
CA ALA A 182 -8.22 -15.22 9.78
C ALA A 182 -9.45 -15.27 8.89
N ASP A 183 -10.57 -14.77 9.41
CA ASP A 183 -11.75 -14.51 8.58
C ASP A 183 -11.54 -13.21 7.79
N ALA A 184 -11.83 -13.26 6.49
CA ALA A 184 -11.80 -12.12 5.60
C ALA A 184 -13.11 -12.10 4.80
N SER A 185 -14.09 -11.36 5.31
CA SER A 185 -15.42 -11.28 4.69
C SER A 185 -16.10 -12.64 4.52
N GLY A 186 -15.99 -13.53 5.52
CA GLY A 186 -16.54 -14.88 5.50
C GLY A 186 -15.66 -15.94 4.83
N TYR A 187 -14.46 -15.55 4.34
CA TYR A 187 -13.51 -16.46 3.70
C TYR A 187 -12.28 -16.69 4.58
N VAL A 188 -11.95 -17.97 4.79
CA VAL A 188 -10.75 -18.43 5.48
C VAL A 188 -9.51 -17.98 4.69
N THR A 189 -8.75 -17.05 5.26
CA THR A 189 -7.61 -16.40 4.58
C THR A 189 -6.33 -16.56 5.39
N PRO A 190 -5.22 -17.05 4.81
CA PRO A 190 -3.95 -17.09 5.51
C PRO A 190 -3.45 -15.68 5.81
N LYS A 191 -3.10 -15.37 7.06
CA LYS A 191 -2.53 -14.05 7.43
C LYS A 191 -1.22 -13.76 6.67
N LEU A 192 -0.44 -14.80 6.35
CA LEU A 192 0.78 -14.68 5.55
C LEU A 192 0.50 -14.18 4.12
N LEU A 193 -0.69 -14.44 3.57
CA LEU A 193 -1.11 -13.91 2.27
C LEU A 193 -1.11 -12.38 2.29
N TRP A 194 -1.72 -11.75 3.31
CA TRP A 194 -1.70 -10.29 3.44
C TRP A 194 -0.28 -9.73 3.56
N LYS A 195 0.61 -10.39 4.30
CA LYS A 195 2.01 -9.94 4.49
C LYS A 195 2.87 -10.06 3.22
N ARG A 196 2.58 -11.02 2.35
CA ARG A 196 3.36 -11.26 1.12
C ARG A 196 2.72 -10.59 -0.10
N GLY A 197 1.39 -10.62 -0.21
CA GLY A 197 0.64 -9.93 -1.24
C GLY A 197 0.82 -8.42 -1.21
N SER A 198 0.91 -7.81 -0.01
CA SER A 198 1.31 -6.41 0.14
C SER A 198 2.67 -6.05 -0.44
N LYS A 199 3.65 -6.93 -0.30
CA LYS A 199 4.99 -6.72 -0.90
C LYS A 199 4.97 -6.97 -2.39
N LEU A 200 4.13 -7.90 -2.84
CA LEU A 200 3.92 -8.17 -4.26
C LEU A 200 3.33 -6.94 -4.97
N THR A 201 2.40 -6.20 -4.37
CA THR A 201 1.90 -4.93 -4.94
C THR A 201 2.96 -3.81 -4.93
N LEU A 202 3.97 -3.88 -4.07
CA LEU A 202 5.15 -3.00 -4.15
C LEU A 202 6.08 -3.41 -5.30
N GLU A 203 6.31 -4.71 -5.51
CA GLU A 203 7.03 -5.22 -6.70
C GLU A 203 6.33 -4.83 -8.01
N MET A 204 4.99 -4.88 -8.00
CA MET A 204 4.15 -4.41 -9.10
C MET A 204 4.38 -2.91 -9.36
N ALA A 205 4.49 -2.08 -8.32
CA ALA A 205 4.78 -0.64 -8.47
C ALA A 205 6.16 -0.37 -9.08
N ALA A 206 7.16 -1.20 -8.73
CA ALA A 206 8.49 -1.10 -9.31
C ALA A 206 8.50 -1.43 -10.82
N SER A 207 7.53 -2.21 -11.29
CA SER A 207 7.43 -2.63 -12.70
C SER A 207 6.46 -1.79 -13.52
N ASN A 208 5.37 -1.31 -12.91
CA ASN A 208 4.32 -0.54 -13.56
C ASN A 208 4.47 0.96 -13.28
N LYS A 209 4.87 1.71 -14.32
CA LYS A 209 5.13 3.15 -14.26
C LYS A 209 3.88 4.04 -14.20
N ASN A 210 2.67 3.48 -14.12
CA ASN A 210 1.44 4.25 -14.08
C ASN A 210 0.76 4.26 -12.71
N THR A 211 1.39 3.66 -11.70
CA THR A 211 0.80 3.60 -10.35
C THR A 211 1.75 4.14 -9.29
N GLN A 212 1.16 4.69 -8.24
CA GLN A 212 1.79 5.16 -7.03
C GLN A 212 1.28 4.39 -5.81
N ARG A 213 2.01 4.51 -4.71
CA ARG A 213 1.72 3.88 -3.42
C ARG A 213 1.74 4.97 -2.36
N HIS A 214 0.63 5.15 -1.67
CA HIS A 214 0.43 6.19 -0.68
C HIS A 214 0.60 5.56 0.70
N PHE A 215 1.69 5.85 1.40
CA PHE A 215 1.97 5.35 2.73
C PHE A 215 1.52 6.34 3.79
N VAL A 216 0.45 6.01 4.50
CA VAL A 216 0.02 6.68 5.72
C VAL A 216 0.89 6.20 6.87
N LEU A 217 1.65 7.13 7.46
CA LEU A 217 2.56 6.86 8.57
C LEU A 217 1.92 7.05 9.94
N ASP A 218 0.68 7.54 9.99
CA ASP A 218 -0.02 7.83 11.24
C ASP A 218 -0.17 6.58 12.11
N GLY A 219 0.12 6.75 13.40
CA GLY A 219 0.11 5.68 14.40
C GLY A 219 1.28 4.69 14.30
N LEU A 220 2.18 4.80 13.29
CA LEU A 220 3.39 3.99 13.27
C LEU A 220 4.47 4.58 14.18
N ASP A 221 4.96 3.75 15.09
CA ASP A 221 6.21 4.02 15.80
C ASP A 221 7.39 3.58 14.92
N ILE A 222 8.12 4.55 14.36
CA ILE A 222 9.22 4.31 13.42
C ILE A 222 10.40 3.59 14.10
N GLU A 223 10.65 3.85 15.39
CA GLU A 223 11.71 3.17 16.12
C GLU A 223 11.39 1.68 16.27
N HIS A 224 10.17 1.35 16.67
CA HIS A 224 9.71 -0.03 16.73
C HIS A 224 9.69 -0.71 15.35
N VAL A 225 9.35 0.03 14.29
CA VAL A 225 9.44 -0.46 12.90
C VAL A 225 10.88 -0.82 12.54
N VAL A 226 11.85 0.05 12.83
CA VAL A 226 13.27 -0.18 12.53
C VAL A 226 13.82 -1.35 13.36
N ASN A 227 13.52 -1.38 14.65
CA ASN A 227 14.00 -2.42 15.57
C ASN A 227 13.29 -3.77 15.39
N LYS A 228 12.20 -3.83 14.61
CA LYS A 228 11.34 -5.02 14.45
C LYS A 228 10.84 -5.52 15.80
N THR A 229 10.46 -4.61 16.69
CA THR A 229 10.01 -4.95 18.04
C THR A 229 8.85 -5.94 17.99
N LYS A 230 9.03 -7.07 18.67
CA LYS A 230 8.08 -8.19 18.66
C LYS A 230 6.96 -8.01 19.66
N GLY A 231 5.84 -8.65 19.37
CA GLY A 231 4.71 -8.77 20.29
C GLY A 231 4.92 -9.89 21.29
N MET A 232 4.07 -9.93 22.32
CA MET A 232 4.01 -11.07 23.24
C MET A 232 2.96 -12.08 22.75
N GLY A 233 3.29 -13.37 22.81
CA GLY A 233 2.38 -14.46 22.45
C GLY A 233 1.89 -14.40 21.00
N ASN A 234 0.56 -14.46 20.82
CA ASN A 234 -0.11 -14.47 19.51
C ASN A 234 -0.47 -13.06 18.99
N SER A 235 0.17 -12.02 19.51
CA SER A 235 -0.01 -10.64 19.05
C SER A 235 1.18 -10.20 18.19
N THR A 236 0.93 -9.35 17.19
CA THR A 236 2.03 -8.67 16.48
C THR A 236 2.51 -7.51 17.31
N GLY A 237 3.82 -7.39 17.51
CA GLY A 237 4.40 -6.17 18.07
C GLY A 237 4.23 -4.98 17.13
N LEU A 238 4.45 -3.77 17.66
CA LEU A 238 4.42 -2.53 16.87
C LEU A 238 5.38 -2.60 15.66
N GLY A 239 6.51 -3.30 15.80
CA GLY A 239 7.46 -3.54 14.72
C GLY A 239 7.11 -4.71 13.79
N GLU A 240 6.11 -5.52 14.10
CA GLU A 240 5.76 -6.73 13.35
C GLU A 240 4.54 -6.58 12.47
N SER A 241 3.81 -5.47 12.55
CA SER A 241 2.64 -5.21 11.71
C SER A 241 2.97 -5.36 10.21
N VAL A 242 1.94 -5.65 9.41
CA VAL A 242 2.10 -5.75 7.95
C VAL A 242 2.69 -4.45 7.41
N THR A 243 2.17 -3.31 7.85
CA THR A 243 2.64 -1.96 7.50
C THR A 243 4.09 -1.70 7.90
N ALA A 244 4.50 -2.10 9.10
CA ALA A 244 5.92 -2.02 9.49
C ALA A 244 6.80 -2.85 8.54
N SER A 245 6.34 -4.04 8.16
CA SER A 245 7.06 -4.89 7.21
C SER A 245 7.07 -4.34 5.78
N GLU A 246 6.03 -3.65 5.36
CA GLU A 246 5.91 -2.95 4.06
C GLU A 246 6.89 -1.78 4.02
N LEU A 247 6.90 -0.90 5.04
CA LEU A 247 7.78 0.26 5.08
C LEU A 247 9.26 -0.13 5.06
N ARG A 248 9.65 -1.15 5.86
CA ARG A 248 11.01 -1.74 5.78
C ARG A 248 11.30 -2.33 4.41
N TYR A 249 10.29 -2.92 3.76
CA TYR A 249 10.46 -3.45 2.42
C TYR A 249 10.73 -2.32 1.42
N VAL A 250 9.99 -1.21 1.50
CA VAL A 250 10.23 -0.01 0.68
C VAL A 250 11.64 0.50 0.91
N TYR A 251 12.08 0.70 2.16
CA TYR A 251 13.43 1.19 2.48
C TYR A 251 14.54 0.40 1.76
N ARG A 252 14.52 -0.94 1.85
CA ARG A 252 15.54 -1.80 1.20
C ARG A 252 15.49 -1.83 -0.33
N ASN A 253 14.41 -1.34 -0.89
CA ASN A 253 14.11 -1.42 -2.31
C ASN A 253 13.85 -0.02 -2.89
N TYR A 254 14.26 1.03 -2.18
CA TYR A 254 13.79 2.37 -2.48
C TYR A 254 14.28 2.84 -3.84
N ASP A 255 15.50 2.47 -4.25
CA ASP A 255 16.03 2.86 -5.57
C ASP A 255 15.11 2.47 -6.72
N LYS A 256 14.51 1.26 -6.69
CA LYS A 256 13.55 0.82 -7.72
C LYS A 256 12.13 1.34 -7.50
N LEU A 257 11.84 1.88 -6.33
CA LEU A 257 10.53 2.43 -5.94
C LEU A 257 10.55 3.97 -5.90
N LYS A 258 11.68 4.60 -6.18
CA LYS A 258 11.84 6.05 -6.10
C LYS A 258 10.90 6.74 -7.08
N GLY A 259 10.19 7.77 -6.62
CA GLY A 259 9.14 8.45 -7.38
C GLY A 259 7.82 7.67 -7.50
N ARG A 260 7.71 6.49 -6.86
CA ARG A 260 6.48 5.66 -6.81
C ARG A 260 5.81 5.63 -5.46
N ILE A 261 6.52 6.04 -4.42
CA ILE A 261 6.05 6.01 -3.05
C ILE A 261 5.88 7.44 -2.57
N LEU A 262 4.68 7.77 -2.13
CA LEU A 262 4.36 9.02 -1.46
C LEU A 262 4.10 8.70 0.01
N PHE A 263 4.60 9.53 0.92
CA PHE A 263 4.41 9.37 2.36
C PHE A 263 3.49 10.45 2.87
N TYR A 264 2.66 10.11 3.85
CA TYR A 264 1.69 11.01 4.46
C TYR A 264 1.74 10.90 5.98
N ARG A 265 1.58 12.04 6.65
CA ARG A 265 1.40 12.13 8.10
C ARG A 265 0.43 13.28 8.38
N ASN A 266 -0.54 13.07 9.26
CA ASN A 266 -1.55 14.07 9.63
C ASN A 266 -2.25 14.70 8.40
N LYS A 267 -2.68 13.87 7.43
CA LYS A 267 -3.34 14.24 6.16
C LYS A 267 -2.47 14.97 5.13
N GLU A 268 -1.22 15.27 5.46
CA GLU A 268 -0.30 15.97 4.56
C GLU A 268 0.74 15.04 3.96
N LYS A 269 1.05 15.23 2.68
CA LYS A 269 2.18 14.57 2.01
C LYS A 269 3.49 15.13 2.55
N LEU A 270 4.40 14.21 2.88
CA LEU A 270 5.76 14.55 3.29
C LEU A 270 6.64 14.81 2.08
N ASP A 271 7.49 15.83 2.19
CA ASP A 271 8.50 16.16 1.17
C ASP A 271 9.71 15.20 1.20
N LYS A 272 9.91 14.50 2.32
CA LYS A 272 11.01 13.57 2.57
C LYS A 272 10.50 12.20 3.00
N ALA A 273 11.20 11.14 2.63
CA ALA A 273 10.94 9.81 3.13
C ALA A 273 11.39 9.66 4.61
N PRO A 274 10.86 8.69 5.36
CA PRO A 274 11.17 8.54 6.79
C PRO A 274 12.66 8.36 7.13
N TRP A 275 13.44 7.76 6.22
CA TRP A 275 14.88 7.59 6.38
C TRP A 275 15.70 8.82 5.95
N GLU A 276 15.09 9.78 5.27
CA GLU A 276 15.69 11.09 5.02
C GLU A 276 15.42 12.05 6.19
N GLU A 277 14.26 11.91 6.86
CA GLU A 277 13.96 12.62 8.11
C GLU A 277 14.86 12.16 9.27
N ASN A 278 15.13 10.85 9.38
CA ASN A 278 16.00 10.30 10.43
C ASN A 278 16.95 9.20 9.90
N PRO A 279 18.05 9.59 9.21
CA PRO A 279 19.00 8.63 8.64
C PRO A 279 19.66 7.73 9.69
N SER A 280 20.03 8.28 10.84
CA SER A 280 20.72 7.56 11.91
C SER A 280 19.88 6.44 12.52
N LEU A 281 18.57 6.64 12.67
CA LEU A 281 17.66 5.59 13.12
C LEU A 281 17.58 4.47 12.08
N TRP A 282 17.29 4.82 10.82
CA TRP A 282 17.14 3.82 9.76
C TRP A 282 18.45 3.06 9.43
N ALA A 283 19.61 3.66 9.67
CA ALA A 283 20.90 2.98 9.57
C ALA A 283 21.05 1.79 10.55
N LYS A 284 20.30 1.77 11.67
CA LYS A 284 20.25 0.64 12.62
C LYS A 284 19.49 -0.56 12.08
N TYR A 285 18.68 -0.38 11.04
CA TYR A 285 17.82 -1.44 10.52
C TYR A 285 18.64 -2.61 9.91
N GLN A 286 18.44 -3.81 10.45
CA GLN A 286 19.09 -5.03 9.96
C GLN A 286 18.06 -6.01 9.34
N PRO A 287 18.14 -6.33 8.03
CA PRO A 287 17.30 -7.36 7.41
C PRO A 287 17.72 -8.77 7.83
N THR A 288 16.74 -9.67 8.00
CA THR A 288 17.00 -11.02 8.52
C THR A 288 17.66 -11.97 7.50
N ASN A 289 17.69 -11.67 6.19
CA ASN A 289 18.09 -12.66 5.15
C ASN A 289 18.69 -12.09 3.84
N ARG A 290 19.12 -10.82 3.76
CA ARG A 290 19.80 -10.25 2.56
C ARG A 290 20.79 -9.16 2.95
N PRO A 291 21.95 -9.03 2.28
CA PRO A 291 22.78 -7.83 2.39
C PRO A 291 22.00 -6.60 1.91
N ILE A 292 22.25 -5.45 2.56
CA ILE A 292 21.52 -4.21 2.33
C ILE A 292 22.08 -3.54 1.06
N LYS A 293 21.20 -3.09 0.15
CA LYS A 293 21.46 -1.95 -0.72
C LYS A 293 20.71 -0.77 -0.11
N LYS A 294 21.41 0.13 0.58
CA LYS A 294 20.72 1.27 1.20
C LYS A 294 20.34 2.25 0.10
N PRO A 295 19.25 3.02 0.30
CA PRO A 295 18.95 4.16 -0.57
C PRO A 295 20.20 5.01 -0.80
N GLY A 296 20.62 5.17 -2.06
CA GLY A 296 21.80 5.99 -2.41
C GLY A 296 23.17 5.32 -2.30
N GLU A 297 23.28 4.07 -1.81
CA GLU A 297 24.53 3.29 -1.92
C GLU A 297 24.60 2.67 -3.33
N GLY A 298 25.32 3.33 -4.24
CA GLY A 298 25.62 2.81 -5.58
C GLY A 298 26.29 1.43 -5.53
N ASN A 299 26.16 0.64 -6.62
CA ASN A 299 26.78 -0.68 -6.78
C ASN A 299 28.31 -0.62 -6.51
N CYS A 300 28.74 -0.88 -5.27
CA CYS A 300 30.12 -1.29 -5.04
C CYS A 300 30.23 -2.78 -5.39
N LEU A 301 30.55 -3.05 -6.66
CA LEU A 301 30.88 -4.40 -7.15
C LEU A 301 32.11 -5.02 -6.45
N GLY A 302 32.83 -4.28 -5.58
CA GLY A 302 34.07 -4.72 -4.95
C GLY A 302 33.96 -5.46 -3.61
N CYS A 303 32.80 -5.49 -2.93
CA CYS A 303 32.73 -6.04 -1.57
C CYS A 303 32.47 -7.56 -1.49
N LEU A 304 32.39 -8.27 -2.62
CA LEU A 304 32.09 -9.72 -2.65
C LEU A 304 33.33 -10.64 -2.58
N LEU A 305 34.55 -10.10 -2.45
CA LEU A 305 35.79 -10.89 -2.51
C LEU A 305 36.54 -11.09 -1.18
N MET A 306 36.03 -10.61 -0.04
CA MET A 306 36.70 -10.86 1.24
C MET A 306 35.78 -11.61 2.21
N ARG A 307 35.73 -12.93 2.06
CA ARG A 307 35.54 -13.92 3.14
C ARG A 307 35.69 -15.34 2.59
N ARG A 308 36.94 -15.68 2.25
CA ARG A 308 37.44 -17.06 2.28
C ARG A 308 38.79 -17.03 3.00
N ARG A 309 38.77 -17.37 4.29
CA ARG A 309 39.80 -18.13 4.99
C ARG A 309 39.08 -18.96 6.03
#